data_AF-A0A6A6ZBL6-F1
#
_entry.id   AF-A0A6A6ZBL6-F1
#
_cell.length_a   1.000
_cell.length_b   1.000
_cell.length_c   1.000
_cell.angle_alpha   90.00
_cell.angle_beta   90.00
_cell.angle_gamma   90.00
#
_symmetry.space_group_name_H-M   'P 1'
#
loop_
_entity.id
_entity.type
_entity.pdbx_description
1 polymer ?
#
loop_
_entity_poly.entity_id
_entity_poly.type
_entity_poly.pdbx_seq_one_letter_code
_entity_poly.pdbx_strand_id
1 'polypeptide(L)'
;DAPINTLVQVRQHYMKHVASCDGEKYLHIRFYERKQDAASAIKWRKLLDTKMKSLNQILRNEWLCLVLDKLEPFRSLWIGFQLGSFPLILSWRCSQVQNYLCQMQSMWNRMTGGSGVLCDENTVTKLEGLAPQWSSRDRSLIEAFFSENQVFCRVNDPALRAVIQQRVLAVEGCILSFKTFFEDVKVLGPVMLRLRELFPPSDLVPPRGLFEPLKRRSPSIRDVLLQKYRKGLNAERCVLQYDEDDERRIEAPDPAMYSYWQLCLFLFRHQRGDWKPLKKARNQHPLLEHPEWLINLSHCARRLGFESDRISILCHQDPDLSQIRTHMREEKPSSHYSVSLEEFDLEAHTRQQRQAIFKRRALPPTPLMTTDTSTLSGKIRTHIGLFLPAIWSALEQEARYALTDFGRLVLILTSFFGDFGPRHTPLAREEPETEVSNQQLLLLPRASNPTPRSLSVYSLPDASPAEPVFTSRNQDITFWHLPASRRMDPTREYRC
;
A
#
# COMPACT_ATOMS: atom_id res chain seq x y z
N ASP A 1 -17.60 24.74 -10.27
CA ASP A 1 -18.77 25.27 -9.53
C ASP A 1 -19.92 24.28 -9.57
N ALA A 2 -20.27 23.66 -8.44
CA ALA A 2 -21.44 22.79 -8.39
C ALA A 2 -22.71 23.65 -8.46
N PRO A 3 -23.73 23.28 -9.28
CA PRO A 3 -24.90 24.11 -9.48
C PRO A 3 -25.62 24.37 -8.16
N ILE A 4 -26.09 25.60 -7.97
CA ILE A 4 -26.71 26.14 -6.75
C ILE A 4 -27.83 25.23 -6.20
N ASN A 5 -28.55 24.52 -7.08
CA ASN A 5 -29.58 23.55 -6.70
C ASN A 5 -29.03 22.32 -5.94
N THR A 6 -27.84 21.85 -6.28
CA THR A 6 -27.16 20.76 -5.57
C THR A 6 -26.82 21.19 -4.14
N LEU A 7 -26.38 22.44 -3.96
CA LEU A 7 -26.09 22.99 -2.63
C LEU A 7 -27.35 23.16 -1.79
N VAL A 8 -28.50 23.48 -2.38
CA VAL A 8 -29.78 23.59 -1.66
C VAL A 8 -30.30 22.21 -1.25
N GLN A 9 -30.17 21.19 -2.09
CA GLN A 9 -30.55 19.81 -1.75
C GLN A 9 -29.61 19.23 -0.67
N VAL A 10 -28.31 19.47 -0.78
CA VAL A 10 -27.33 19.12 0.27
C VAL A 10 -27.68 19.83 1.58
N ARG A 11 -28.08 21.12 1.55
CA ARG A 11 -28.54 21.94 2.70
C ARG A 11 -29.77 21.37 3.42
N GLN A 12 -30.76 20.85 2.70
CA GLN A 12 -31.93 20.22 3.34
C GLN A 12 -31.56 18.89 4.02
N HIS A 13 -30.52 18.21 3.53
CA HIS A 13 -30.03 16.97 4.11
C HIS A 13 -29.21 17.16 5.39
N TYR A 14 -28.54 18.32 5.55
CA TYR A 14 -27.86 18.70 6.81
C TYR A 14 -28.78 18.63 8.05
N MET A 15 -30.10 18.73 7.88
CA MET A 15 -31.05 18.68 9.02
C MET A 15 -31.51 17.26 9.37
N LYS A 16 -31.22 16.25 8.54
CA LYS A 16 -31.76 14.89 8.67
C LYS A 16 -30.76 13.84 9.18
N HIS A 17 -29.46 14.12 9.20
CA HIS A 17 -28.45 13.17 9.65
C HIS A 17 -28.23 13.17 11.18
N VAL A 18 -27.85 12.00 11.71
CA VAL A 18 -27.67 11.75 13.15
C VAL A 18 -26.54 12.61 13.72
N ALA A 19 -26.88 13.46 14.68
CA ALA A 19 -26.03 14.52 15.24
C ALA A 19 -24.76 14.06 16.03
N SER A 20 -24.41 12.77 16.03
CA SER A 20 -23.40 12.22 16.94
C SER A 20 -22.03 11.93 16.31
N CYS A 21 -21.93 11.68 15.00
CA CYS A 21 -20.68 11.26 14.39
C CYS A 21 -19.69 12.42 14.14
N ASP A 22 -18.39 12.12 14.09
CA ASP A 22 -17.34 13.12 13.87
C ASP A 22 -17.47 13.81 12.50
N GLY A 23 -17.93 13.09 11.48
CA GLY A 23 -18.11 13.61 10.13
C GLY A 23 -19.14 14.72 10.04
N GLU A 24 -20.34 14.51 10.59
CA GLU A 24 -21.40 15.54 10.61
C GLU A 24 -20.95 16.78 11.38
N LYS A 25 -20.29 16.60 12.53
CA LYS A 25 -19.72 17.72 13.30
C LYS A 25 -18.73 18.51 12.46
N TYR A 26 -17.80 17.84 11.76
CA TYR A 26 -16.85 18.52 10.88
C TYR A 26 -17.56 19.30 9.76
N LEU A 27 -18.52 18.69 9.09
CA LEU A 27 -19.26 19.30 7.99
C LEU A 27 -20.06 20.53 8.44
N HIS A 28 -20.75 20.47 9.57
CA HIS A 28 -21.45 21.62 10.13
C HIS A 28 -20.49 22.78 10.47
N ILE A 29 -19.33 22.48 11.08
CA ILE A 29 -18.32 23.50 11.36
C ILE A 29 -17.87 24.17 10.06
N ARG A 30 -17.49 23.39 9.04
CA ARG A 30 -17.07 23.92 7.73
C ARG A 30 -18.18 24.71 7.02
N PHE A 31 -19.43 24.30 7.18
CA PHE A 31 -20.58 25.02 6.62
C PHE A 31 -20.74 26.41 7.25
N TYR A 32 -20.78 26.49 8.58
CA TYR A 32 -20.97 27.76 9.29
C TYR A 32 -19.77 28.69 9.16
N GLU A 33 -18.55 28.14 9.09
CA GLU A 33 -17.34 28.91 8.75
C GLU A 33 -17.44 29.59 7.39
N ARG A 34 -17.87 28.88 6.34
CA ARG A 34 -18.06 29.44 5.00
C ARG A 34 -19.21 30.45 4.95
N LYS A 35 -20.22 30.29 5.80
CA LYS A 35 -21.34 31.23 5.96
C LYS A 35 -21.01 32.46 6.81
N GLN A 36 -19.80 32.54 7.37
CA GLN A 36 -19.39 33.59 8.31
C GLN A 36 -20.28 33.68 9.56
N ASP A 37 -20.95 32.59 9.93
CA ASP A 37 -21.72 32.49 11.18
C ASP A 37 -20.83 31.90 12.28
N ALA A 38 -20.12 32.80 12.95
CA ALA A 38 -19.21 32.43 14.03
C ALA A 38 -19.94 31.79 15.23
N ALA A 39 -21.16 32.21 15.54
CA ALA A 39 -21.89 31.73 16.71
C ALA A 39 -22.26 30.25 16.55
N SER A 40 -22.80 29.88 15.40
CA SER A 40 -23.13 28.49 15.09
C SER A 40 -21.87 27.63 14.95
N ALA A 41 -20.81 28.13 14.31
CA ALA A 41 -19.55 27.42 14.22
C ALA A 41 -18.96 27.12 15.61
N ILE A 42 -18.99 28.09 16.54
CA ILE A 42 -18.55 27.90 17.94
C ILE A 42 -19.40 26.84 18.65
N LYS A 43 -20.72 26.83 18.43
CA LYS A 43 -21.62 25.81 19.02
C LYS A 43 -21.23 24.40 18.59
N TRP A 44 -21.06 24.18 17.28
CA TRP A 44 -20.66 22.86 16.75
C TRP A 44 -19.25 22.47 17.16
N ARG A 45 -18.35 23.45 17.23
CA ARG A 45 -17.02 23.30 17.79
C ARG A 45 -17.11 22.74 19.22
N LYS A 46 -17.89 23.34 20.13
CA LYS A 46 -18.01 22.85 21.52
C LYS A 46 -18.42 21.36 21.62
N LEU A 47 -19.16 20.83 20.64
CA LEU A 47 -19.55 19.40 20.60
C LEU A 47 -18.42 18.42 20.28
N LEU A 48 -17.24 18.90 19.87
CA LEU A 48 -16.05 18.08 19.65
C LEU A 48 -15.20 17.86 20.90
N ASP A 49 -15.42 18.65 21.96
CA ASP A 49 -14.73 18.55 23.25
C ASP A 49 -13.22 18.24 23.12
N THR A 50 -12.78 17.03 23.50
CA THR A 50 -11.38 16.58 23.45
C THR A 50 -10.75 16.55 22.04
N LYS A 51 -11.56 16.47 20.98
CA LYS A 51 -11.09 16.36 19.59
C LYS A 51 -10.81 17.71 18.91
N MET A 52 -10.92 18.81 19.64
CA MET A 52 -10.59 20.16 19.17
C MET A 52 -9.18 20.30 18.58
N LYS A 53 -8.20 19.68 19.25
CA LYS A 53 -6.81 19.73 18.80
C LYS A 53 -6.67 19.07 17.43
N SER A 54 -7.36 17.96 17.22
CA SER A 54 -7.38 17.23 15.95
C SER A 54 -8.03 18.03 14.85
N LEU A 55 -9.15 18.71 15.12
CA LEU A 55 -9.80 19.61 14.16
C LEU A 55 -8.85 20.73 13.74
N ASN A 56 -8.21 21.39 14.70
CA ASN A 56 -7.28 22.48 14.41
C ASN A 56 -6.07 22.00 13.59
N GLN A 57 -5.62 20.76 13.79
CA GLN A 57 -4.57 20.17 12.95
C GLN A 57 -5.06 19.93 11.52
N ILE A 58 -6.27 19.41 11.32
CA ILE A 58 -6.87 19.25 9.99
C ILE A 58 -6.98 20.61 9.30
N LEU A 59 -7.55 21.62 9.98
CA LEU A 59 -7.78 22.96 9.42
C LEU A 59 -6.49 23.71 9.06
N ARG A 60 -5.36 23.38 9.71
CA ARG A 60 -4.04 23.91 9.35
C ARG A 60 -3.47 23.29 8.07
N ASN A 61 -3.99 22.14 7.65
CA ASN A 61 -3.56 21.45 6.44
C ASN A 61 -4.50 21.81 5.29
N GLU A 62 -4.12 22.81 4.50
CA GLU A 62 -4.91 23.32 3.38
C GLU A 62 -5.27 22.24 2.36
N TRP A 63 -4.30 21.44 1.93
CA TRP A 63 -4.53 20.34 0.98
C TRP A 63 -5.58 19.34 1.49
N LEU A 64 -5.59 19.06 2.79
CA LEU A 64 -6.51 18.11 3.39
C LEU A 64 -7.92 18.72 3.44
N CYS A 65 -8.03 20.00 3.80
CA CYS A 65 -9.30 20.71 3.75
C CYS A 65 -9.88 20.71 2.33
N LEU A 66 -9.05 20.99 1.30
CA LEU A 66 -9.49 21.01 -0.09
C LEU A 66 -10.03 19.64 -0.53
N VAL A 67 -9.36 18.54 -0.18
CA VAL A 67 -9.83 17.19 -0.55
C VAL A 67 -11.08 16.79 0.22
N LEU A 68 -11.16 17.12 1.52
CA LEU A 68 -12.35 16.88 2.33
C LEU A 68 -13.54 17.72 1.87
N ASP A 69 -13.34 18.97 1.49
CA ASP A 69 -14.39 19.83 0.94
C ASP A 69 -14.92 19.27 -0.40
N LYS A 70 -14.09 18.61 -1.22
CA LYS A 70 -14.54 17.90 -2.44
C LYS A 70 -15.35 16.63 -2.14
N LEU A 71 -15.18 16.03 -0.96
CA LEU A 71 -15.94 14.86 -0.50
C LEU A 71 -17.25 15.24 0.19
N GLU A 72 -17.47 16.53 0.50
CA GLU A 72 -18.68 17.05 1.12
C GLU A 72 -20.00 16.60 0.45
N PRO A 73 -20.10 16.54 -0.91
CA PRO A 73 -21.35 16.13 -1.56
C PRO A 73 -21.78 14.70 -1.24
N PHE A 74 -20.83 13.81 -0.93
CA PHE A 74 -21.07 12.39 -0.68
C PHE A 74 -21.31 12.12 0.80
N ARG A 75 -22.41 12.67 1.33
CA ARG A 75 -22.75 12.67 2.77
C ARG A 75 -22.72 11.29 3.42
N SER A 76 -23.20 10.28 2.71
CA SER A 76 -23.24 8.90 3.18
C SER A 76 -21.87 8.35 3.60
N LEU A 77 -20.75 8.87 3.07
CA LEU A 77 -19.40 8.45 3.45
C LEU A 77 -19.02 8.90 4.86
N TRP A 78 -19.52 10.06 5.28
CA TRP A 78 -19.03 10.77 6.46
C TRP A 78 -19.39 10.09 7.79
N ILE A 79 -20.28 9.09 7.76
CA ILE A 79 -20.54 8.22 8.92
C ILE A 79 -19.29 7.46 9.38
N GLY A 80 -18.38 7.11 8.46
CA GLY A 80 -17.12 6.45 8.76
C GLY A 80 -15.98 7.41 9.12
N PHE A 81 -16.20 8.73 9.11
CA PHE A 81 -15.15 9.72 9.34
C PHE A 81 -14.69 9.73 10.81
N GLN A 82 -13.38 9.62 11.04
CA GLN A 82 -12.77 9.61 12.39
C GLN A 82 -11.81 10.78 12.55
N LEU A 83 -12.28 11.85 13.16
CA LEU A 83 -11.50 13.08 13.32
C LEU A 83 -10.27 12.88 14.24
N GLY A 84 -10.38 11.97 15.20
CA GLY A 84 -9.31 11.63 16.14
C GLY A 84 -8.09 10.93 15.52
N SER A 85 -8.23 10.33 14.34
CA SER A 85 -7.18 9.53 13.70
C SER A 85 -6.18 10.39 12.89
N PHE A 86 -6.61 11.56 12.41
CA PHE A 86 -5.80 12.44 11.57
C PHE A 86 -4.50 12.95 12.21
N PRO A 87 -4.45 13.35 13.50
CA PRO A 87 -3.18 13.73 14.14
C PRO A 87 -2.07 12.71 13.97
N LEU A 88 -2.40 11.42 14.13
CA LEU A 88 -1.44 10.33 13.97
C LEU A 88 -1.04 10.17 12.50
N ILE A 89 -2.02 10.14 11.59
CA ILE A 89 -1.78 10.00 10.14
C ILE A 89 -0.90 11.15 9.61
N LEU A 90 -1.20 12.39 10.01
CA LEU A 90 -0.44 13.58 9.62
C LEU A 90 0.99 13.57 10.20
N SER A 91 1.19 12.95 11.37
CA SER A 91 2.53 12.82 11.98
C SER A 91 3.49 11.94 11.18
N TRP A 92 2.95 11.05 10.32
CA TRP A 92 3.74 10.20 9.43
C TRP A 92 4.29 10.94 8.22
N ARG A 93 3.74 12.13 7.89
CA ARG A 93 4.18 12.96 6.76
C ARG A 93 4.17 12.20 5.43
N CYS A 94 3.09 11.45 5.23
CA CYS A 94 2.86 10.61 4.07
C CYS A 94 2.00 11.36 3.04
N SER A 95 2.57 11.73 1.89
CA SER A 95 1.84 12.44 0.83
C SER A 95 0.81 11.54 0.12
N GLN A 96 1.04 10.23 0.12
CA GLN A 96 0.20 9.20 -0.49
C GLN A 96 -1.22 9.15 0.10
N VAL A 97 -1.40 9.62 1.33
CA VAL A 97 -2.74 9.77 1.94
C VAL A 97 -3.64 10.67 1.09
N GLN A 98 -3.06 11.68 0.44
CA GLN A 98 -3.79 12.57 -0.47
C GLN A 98 -4.33 11.81 -1.68
N ASN A 99 -3.53 10.90 -2.25
CA ASN A 99 -3.93 10.11 -3.42
C ASN A 99 -5.15 9.25 -3.10
N TYR A 100 -5.14 8.55 -1.95
CA TYR A 100 -6.27 7.72 -1.52
C TYR A 100 -7.57 8.53 -1.46
N LEU A 101 -7.54 9.68 -0.77
CA LEU A 101 -8.73 10.50 -0.59
C LEU A 101 -9.21 11.11 -1.92
N CYS A 102 -8.29 11.46 -2.84
CA CYS A 102 -8.64 11.92 -4.18
C CYS A 102 -9.23 10.81 -5.05
N GLN A 103 -8.70 9.59 -4.96
CA GLN A 103 -9.24 8.41 -5.65
C GLN A 103 -10.64 8.08 -5.12
N MET A 104 -10.84 8.10 -3.80
CA MET A 104 -12.16 7.92 -3.19
C MET A 104 -13.15 8.94 -3.74
N GLN A 105 -12.80 10.22 -3.76
CA GLN A 105 -13.66 11.26 -4.33
C GLN A 105 -13.97 11.01 -5.82
N SER A 106 -12.97 10.67 -6.62
CA SER A 106 -13.12 10.42 -8.06
C SER A 106 -14.01 9.21 -8.32
N MET A 107 -13.87 8.16 -7.51
CA MET A 107 -14.64 6.93 -7.60
C MET A 107 -16.13 7.17 -7.32
N TRP A 108 -16.46 7.80 -6.20
CA TRP A 108 -17.86 8.12 -5.87
C TRP A 108 -18.49 9.11 -6.85
N ASN A 109 -17.70 10.06 -7.37
CA ASN A 109 -18.12 10.95 -8.43
C ASN A 109 -18.45 10.17 -9.72
N ARG A 110 -17.59 9.23 -10.15
CA ARG A 110 -17.81 8.38 -11.33
C ARG A 110 -19.04 7.48 -11.16
N MET A 111 -19.20 6.82 -10.01
CA MET A 111 -20.33 5.92 -9.74
C MET A 111 -21.67 6.67 -9.78
N THR A 112 -21.75 7.84 -9.15
CA THR A 112 -23.01 8.58 -8.96
C THR A 112 -23.26 9.68 -10.00
N GLY A 113 -22.33 9.91 -10.93
CA GLY A 113 -22.40 11.06 -11.84
C GLY A 113 -22.30 12.40 -11.10
N GLY A 114 -21.63 12.42 -9.94
CA GLY A 114 -21.46 13.60 -9.08
C GLY A 114 -22.63 13.94 -8.17
N SER A 115 -23.73 13.19 -8.22
CA SER A 115 -24.87 13.39 -7.32
C SER A 115 -24.77 12.51 -6.08
N GLY A 116 -24.17 13.05 -5.02
CA GLY A 116 -24.05 12.33 -3.74
C GLY A 116 -25.40 12.06 -3.04
N VAL A 117 -26.49 12.73 -3.45
CA VAL A 117 -27.85 12.51 -2.92
C VAL A 117 -28.38 11.11 -3.26
N LEU A 118 -27.91 10.53 -4.37
CA LEU A 118 -28.32 9.20 -4.84
C LEU A 118 -27.86 8.08 -3.90
N CYS A 119 -26.83 8.34 -3.10
CA CYS A 119 -26.25 7.37 -2.17
C CYS A 119 -26.77 7.57 -0.75
N ASP A 120 -27.11 6.48 -0.08
CA ASP A 120 -27.36 6.43 1.37
C ASP A 120 -26.24 5.65 2.09
N GLU A 121 -26.27 5.68 3.41
CA GLU A 121 -25.28 5.07 4.30
C GLU A 121 -25.27 3.54 4.16
N ASN A 122 -26.45 2.95 3.95
CA ASN A 122 -26.59 1.52 3.71
C ASN A 122 -25.93 1.10 2.39
N THR A 123 -26.05 1.91 1.33
CA THR A 123 -25.32 1.67 0.07
C THR A 123 -23.81 1.67 0.27
N VAL A 124 -23.26 2.65 0.99
CA VAL A 124 -21.82 2.69 1.29
C VAL A 124 -21.41 1.44 2.06
N THR A 125 -22.16 1.07 3.09
CA THR A 125 -21.85 -0.08 3.96
C THR A 125 -21.82 -1.40 3.19
N LYS A 126 -22.70 -1.58 2.20
CA LYS A 126 -22.75 -2.80 1.38
C LYS A 126 -21.69 -2.86 0.30
N LEU A 127 -21.26 -1.70 -0.22
CA LEU A 127 -20.31 -1.63 -1.33
C LEU A 127 -18.86 -1.49 -0.88
N GLU A 128 -18.59 -0.85 0.26
CA GLU A 128 -17.22 -0.56 0.69
C GLU A 128 -16.34 -1.81 0.80
N GLY A 129 -15.11 -1.72 0.29
CA GLY A 129 -14.12 -2.80 0.33
C GLY A 129 -14.28 -3.88 -0.75
N LEU A 130 -15.40 -3.92 -1.48
CA LEU A 130 -15.60 -4.86 -2.59
C LEU A 130 -14.75 -4.46 -3.81
N ALA A 131 -14.23 -5.45 -4.55
CA ALA A 131 -13.40 -5.27 -5.74
C ALA A 131 -14.06 -5.90 -6.99
N PRO A 132 -15.07 -5.26 -7.60
CA PRO A 132 -15.92 -5.86 -8.63
C PRO A 132 -15.20 -6.28 -9.90
N GLN A 133 -14.12 -5.59 -10.30
CA GLN A 133 -13.34 -5.98 -11.48
C GLN A 133 -12.51 -7.24 -11.22
N TRP A 134 -12.10 -7.49 -9.97
CA TRP A 134 -11.15 -8.54 -9.61
C TRP A 134 -11.81 -9.79 -9.03
N SER A 135 -12.91 -9.64 -8.30
CA SER A 135 -13.60 -10.73 -7.62
C SER A 135 -14.97 -10.94 -8.27
N SER A 136 -15.14 -12.05 -9.00
CA SER A 136 -16.45 -12.41 -9.56
C SER A 136 -17.49 -12.69 -8.47
N ARG A 137 -17.05 -13.13 -7.28
CA ARG A 137 -17.89 -13.17 -6.07
C ARG A 137 -18.41 -11.78 -5.69
N ASP A 138 -17.53 -10.78 -5.62
CA ASP A 138 -17.91 -9.41 -5.25
C ASP A 138 -18.81 -8.79 -6.30
N ARG A 139 -18.51 -9.05 -7.58
CA ARG A 139 -19.36 -8.67 -8.71
C ARG A 139 -20.77 -9.23 -8.55
N SER A 140 -20.88 -10.54 -8.30
CA SER A 140 -22.18 -11.23 -8.14
C SER A 140 -22.96 -10.70 -6.94
N LEU A 141 -22.26 -10.40 -5.83
CA LEU A 141 -22.86 -9.76 -4.65
C LEU A 141 -23.40 -8.37 -4.97
N ILE A 142 -22.65 -7.55 -5.72
CA ILE A 142 -23.09 -6.23 -6.14
C ILE A 142 -24.33 -6.34 -7.05
N GLU A 143 -24.29 -7.23 -8.04
CA GLU A 143 -25.43 -7.48 -8.92
C GLU A 143 -26.69 -7.87 -8.12
N ALA A 144 -26.56 -8.76 -7.13
CA ALA A 144 -27.64 -9.15 -6.22
C ALA A 144 -28.17 -7.95 -5.41
N PHE A 145 -27.29 -7.10 -4.88
CA PHE A 145 -27.72 -5.90 -4.17
C PHE A 145 -28.50 -4.93 -5.07
N PHE A 146 -28.15 -4.86 -6.35
CA PHE A 146 -28.89 -4.04 -7.32
C PHE A 146 -30.26 -4.65 -7.63
N SER A 147 -30.37 -5.96 -7.86
CA SER A 147 -31.63 -6.66 -8.16
C SER A 147 -32.60 -6.65 -6.99
N GLU A 148 -32.09 -6.78 -5.76
CA GLU A 148 -32.89 -6.78 -4.53
C GLU A 148 -33.25 -5.37 -4.03
N ASN A 149 -32.92 -4.33 -4.82
CA ASN A 149 -33.09 -2.92 -4.46
C ASN A 149 -32.48 -2.55 -3.09
N GLN A 150 -31.35 -3.14 -2.75
CA GLN A 150 -30.67 -2.97 -1.46
C GLN A 150 -29.63 -1.85 -1.44
N VAL A 151 -29.17 -1.42 -2.61
CA VAL A 151 -28.26 -0.29 -2.81
C VAL A 151 -28.91 0.73 -3.74
N PHE A 152 -28.54 2.01 -3.61
CA PHE A 152 -29.11 3.13 -4.35
C PHE A 152 -30.65 3.17 -4.31
N CYS A 153 -31.25 2.86 -3.17
CA CYS A 153 -32.71 2.74 -3.00
C CYS A 153 -33.47 4.06 -3.30
N ARG A 154 -32.76 5.19 -3.34
CA ARG A 154 -33.29 6.51 -3.69
C ARG A 154 -33.49 6.71 -5.20
N VAL A 155 -32.95 5.80 -6.03
CA VAL A 155 -33.03 5.86 -7.49
C VAL A 155 -34.15 4.93 -7.96
N ASN A 156 -35.29 5.52 -8.32
CA ASN A 156 -36.45 4.79 -8.81
C ASN A 156 -36.43 4.60 -10.33
N ASP A 157 -35.68 5.43 -11.07
CA ASP A 157 -35.54 5.32 -12.52
C ASP A 157 -34.70 4.08 -12.89
N PRO A 158 -35.29 3.08 -13.57
CA PRO A 158 -34.58 1.86 -13.95
C PRO A 158 -33.40 2.12 -14.89
N ALA A 159 -33.51 3.10 -15.79
CA ALA A 159 -32.44 3.40 -16.75
C ALA A 159 -31.23 3.99 -16.05
N LEU A 160 -31.42 4.99 -15.20
CA LEU A 160 -30.36 5.55 -14.37
C LEU A 160 -29.77 4.50 -13.42
N ARG A 161 -30.59 3.63 -12.84
CA ARG A 161 -30.12 2.56 -11.95
C ARG A 161 -29.21 1.57 -12.68
N ALA A 162 -29.54 1.17 -13.90
CA ALA A 162 -28.69 0.30 -14.72
C ALA A 162 -27.35 0.97 -15.07
N VAL A 163 -27.36 2.28 -15.37
CA VAL A 163 -26.14 3.05 -15.61
C VAL A 163 -25.25 3.11 -14.36
N ILE A 164 -25.84 3.33 -13.17
CA ILE A 164 -25.10 3.32 -11.90
C ILE A 164 -24.52 1.93 -11.64
N GLN A 165 -25.29 0.86 -11.84
CA GLN A 165 -24.81 -0.52 -11.69
C GLN A 165 -23.58 -0.78 -12.56
N GLN A 166 -23.64 -0.43 -13.85
CA GLN A 166 -22.49 -0.58 -14.76
C GLN A 166 -21.26 0.19 -14.27
N ARG A 167 -21.44 1.41 -13.77
CA ARG A 167 -20.34 2.23 -13.25
C ARG A 167 -19.73 1.66 -11.97
N VAL A 168 -20.54 1.09 -11.07
CA VAL A 168 -20.05 0.42 -9.86
C VAL A 168 -19.27 -0.85 -10.24
N LEU A 169 -19.78 -1.64 -11.19
CA LEU A 169 -19.12 -2.85 -11.67
C LEU A 169 -17.82 -2.58 -12.44
N ALA A 170 -17.64 -1.37 -12.95
CA ALA A 170 -16.44 -0.92 -13.66
C ALA A 170 -15.36 -0.32 -12.73
N VAL A 171 -15.52 -0.41 -11.41
CA VAL A 171 -14.50 0.07 -10.46
C VAL A 171 -13.28 -0.84 -10.49
N GLU A 172 -12.12 -0.24 -10.75
CA GLU A 172 -10.86 -0.96 -11.04
C GLU A 172 -10.12 -1.49 -9.80
N GLY A 173 -10.53 -1.08 -8.61
CA GLY A 173 -9.95 -1.51 -7.33
C GLY A 173 -11.03 -1.78 -6.28
N CYS A 174 -10.65 -1.68 -5.00
CA CYS A 174 -11.62 -1.73 -3.92
C CYS A 174 -12.47 -0.47 -3.89
N ILE A 175 -13.77 -0.59 -3.61
CA ILE A 175 -14.65 0.56 -3.40
C ILE A 175 -14.25 1.26 -2.10
N LEU A 176 -13.67 2.46 -2.23
CA LEU A 176 -13.07 3.19 -1.10
C LEU A 176 -14.13 3.93 -0.28
N SER A 177 -13.93 4.03 1.03
CA SER A 177 -14.77 4.78 1.98
C SER A 177 -13.89 5.33 3.10
N PHE A 178 -14.43 6.18 3.98
CA PHE A 178 -13.68 6.59 5.17
C PHE A 178 -13.37 5.42 6.10
N LYS A 179 -14.24 4.41 6.18
CA LYS A 179 -13.99 3.24 7.02
C LYS A 179 -12.82 2.42 6.48
N THR A 180 -12.82 2.08 5.19
CA THR A 180 -11.67 1.39 4.57
C THR A 180 -10.41 2.24 4.64
N PHE A 181 -10.51 3.56 4.44
CA PHE A 181 -9.37 4.47 4.59
C PHE A 181 -8.67 4.32 5.96
N PHE A 182 -9.40 4.34 7.08
CA PHE A 182 -8.78 4.22 8.40
C PHE A 182 -8.23 2.82 8.69
N GLU A 183 -8.73 1.78 8.03
CA GLU A 183 -8.16 0.44 8.09
C GLU A 183 -6.87 0.36 7.27
N ASP A 184 -6.94 0.79 6.02
CA ASP A 184 -5.89 0.68 5.03
C ASP A 184 -4.69 1.58 5.35
N VAL A 185 -4.92 2.79 5.86
CA VAL A 185 -3.84 3.74 6.18
C VAL A 185 -2.89 3.21 7.26
N LYS A 186 -3.31 2.23 8.06
CA LYS A 186 -2.48 1.59 9.08
C LYS A 186 -1.26 0.89 8.49
N VAL A 187 -1.32 0.46 7.23
CA VAL A 187 -0.17 -0.18 6.57
C VAL A 187 0.97 0.82 6.33
N LEU A 188 0.67 2.11 6.19
CA LEU A 188 1.66 3.15 5.87
C LEU A 188 2.47 3.61 7.10
N GLY A 189 1.85 3.63 8.28
CA GLY A 189 2.47 4.15 9.50
C GLY A 189 3.84 3.51 9.81
N PRO A 190 3.93 2.16 9.89
CA PRO A 190 5.19 1.48 10.11
C PRO A 190 6.24 1.76 9.04
N VAL A 191 5.84 1.90 7.77
CA VAL A 191 6.79 2.19 6.67
C VAL A 191 7.34 3.61 6.79
N MET A 192 6.46 4.60 6.91
CA MET A 192 6.86 6.02 6.93
C MET A 192 7.71 6.37 8.14
N LEU A 193 7.40 5.80 9.31
CA LEU A 193 8.18 6.01 10.52
C LEU A 193 9.60 5.44 10.41
N ARG A 194 9.78 4.33 9.67
CA ARG A 194 11.09 3.69 9.48
C ARG A 194 11.93 4.40 8.43
N LEU A 195 11.32 4.87 7.34
CA LEU A 195 12.01 5.71 6.35
C LEU A 195 12.62 6.97 6.96
N ARG A 196 12.00 7.53 8.02
CA ARG A 196 12.55 8.68 8.76
C ARG A 196 13.90 8.41 9.41
N GLU A 197 14.22 7.15 9.71
CA GLU A 197 15.49 6.78 10.37
C GLU A 197 16.69 6.88 9.42
N LEU A 198 16.43 7.01 8.11
CA LEU A 198 17.44 7.28 7.08
C LEU A 198 17.90 8.75 7.04
N PHE A 199 17.32 9.62 7.87
CA PHE A 199 17.59 11.06 7.82
C PHE A 199 17.89 11.63 9.21
N PRO A 200 18.80 12.63 9.29
CA PRO A 200 18.94 13.39 10.51
C PRO A 200 17.68 14.22 10.78
N PRO A 201 17.37 14.56 12.05
CA PRO A 201 16.20 15.37 12.40
C PRO A 201 16.15 16.74 11.70
N SER A 202 17.31 17.31 11.35
CA SER A 202 17.44 18.59 10.62
C SER A 202 16.84 18.54 9.22
N ASP A 203 16.95 17.41 8.51
CA ASP A 203 16.41 17.24 7.17
C ASP A 203 14.88 17.11 7.21
N LEU A 204 14.36 16.51 8.27
CA LEU A 204 12.92 16.36 8.49
C LEU A 204 12.29 17.64 9.05
N VAL A 205 13.03 18.41 9.84
CA VAL A 205 12.56 19.65 10.47
C VAL A 205 13.62 20.72 10.22
N PRO A 206 13.61 21.38 9.06
CA PRO A 206 14.59 22.40 8.76
C PRO A 206 14.53 23.51 9.83
N PRO A 207 15.69 23.98 10.32
CA PRO A 207 15.76 25.01 11.35
C PRO A 207 14.99 26.26 10.92
N ARG A 208 14.36 26.94 11.89
CA ARG A 208 13.64 28.20 11.63
C ARG A 208 14.65 29.26 11.24
N GLY A 209 14.51 29.85 10.05
CA GLY A 209 15.14 31.13 9.77
C GLY A 209 14.49 32.21 10.65
N LEU A 210 15.28 33.18 11.11
CA LEU A 210 14.81 34.29 11.97
C LEU A 210 13.73 35.17 11.30
N PHE A 211 13.48 35.01 9.98
CA PHE A 211 12.62 35.88 9.19
C PHE A 211 11.59 35.14 8.32
N GLU A 212 11.33 33.86 8.54
CA GLU A 212 10.37 33.12 7.72
C GLU A 212 8.93 33.13 8.24
N PRO A 213 7.93 33.17 7.33
CA PRO A 213 6.52 33.15 7.71
C PRO A 213 6.15 31.94 8.56
N LEU A 214 5.23 32.14 9.51
CA LEU A 214 4.74 31.14 10.49
C LEU A 214 4.15 29.84 9.89
N LYS A 215 4.01 29.71 8.57
CA LYS A 215 3.36 28.58 7.88
C LYS A 215 4.35 27.74 7.07
N ARG A 216 5.42 27.20 7.68
CA ARG A 216 6.22 26.17 7.00
C ARG A 216 5.50 24.82 7.08
N ARG A 217 5.08 24.30 5.92
CA ARG A 217 4.66 22.90 5.75
C ARG A 217 5.92 22.03 5.89
N SER A 218 5.97 21.12 6.86
CA SER A 218 7.06 20.14 6.90
C SER A 218 7.01 19.29 5.62
N PRO A 219 8.14 19.06 4.93
CA PRO A 219 8.15 18.25 3.71
C PRO A 219 7.69 16.82 4.02
N SER A 220 7.06 16.16 3.04
CA SER A 220 6.72 14.75 3.17
C SER A 220 7.98 13.89 3.12
N ILE A 221 7.92 12.66 3.65
CA ILE A 221 9.07 11.74 3.61
C ILE A 221 9.47 11.42 2.17
N ARG A 222 8.48 11.31 1.27
CA ARG A 222 8.68 11.22 -0.17
C ARG A 222 9.48 12.41 -0.69
N ASP A 223 9.08 13.64 -0.38
CA ASP A 223 9.75 14.84 -0.90
C ASP A 223 11.21 14.92 -0.44
N VAL A 224 11.48 14.58 0.82
CA VAL A 224 12.85 14.51 1.36
C VAL A 224 13.67 13.46 0.63
N LEU A 225 13.13 12.26 0.41
CA LEU A 225 13.80 11.20 -0.35
C LEU A 225 14.09 11.63 -1.79
N LEU A 226 13.10 12.20 -2.49
CA LEU A 226 13.27 12.64 -3.88
C LEU A 226 14.27 13.80 -4.01
N GLN A 227 14.33 14.71 -3.04
CA GLN A 227 15.35 15.77 -3.00
C GLN A 227 16.76 15.20 -2.83
N LYS A 228 16.88 14.07 -2.14
CA LYS A 228 18.14 13.38 -1.82
C LYS A 228 18.48 12.27 -2.82
N TYR A 229 17.77 12.19 -3.93
CA TYR A 229 18.04 11.24 -5.00
C TYR A 229 19.14 11.77 -5.93
N ARG A 230 20.24 11.02 -6.08
CA ARG A 230 21.28 11.36 -7.05
C ARG A 230 20.92 10.80 -8.42
N LYS A 231 20.75 11.69 -9.40
CA LYS A 231 20.69 11.29 -10.81
C LYS A 231 22.08 10.83 -11.24
N GLY A 232 22.22 9.56 -11.61
CA GLY A 232 23.44 9.05 -12.25
C GLY A 232 23.65 9.67 -13.63
N LEU A 233 24.82 9.40 -14.23
CA LEU A 233 25.20 9.85 -15.59
C LEU A 233 24.15 9.48 -16.67
N ASN A 234 23.36 8.43 -16.43
CA ASN A 234 22.23 8.02 -17.27
C ASN A 234 20.92 8.33 -16.53
N ALA A 235 20.45 9.57 -16.63
CA ALA A 235 19.35 10.12 -15.84
C ALA A 235 17.98 9.43 -16.01
N GLU A 236 17.85 8.51 -16.98
CA GLU A 236 16.60 7.80 -17.33
C GLU A 236 16.62 6.32 -16.94
N ARG A 237 17.73 5.81 -16.39
CA ARG A 237 17.84 4.40 -15.98
C ARG A 237 17.74 4.26 -14.47
N CYS A 238 16.87 3.36 -14.00
CA CYS A 238 16.75 3.00 -12.58
C CYS A 238 17.09 1.52 -12.37
N VAL A 239 17.52 1.19 -11.14
CA VAL A 239 17.68 -0.20 -10.71
C VAL A 239 16.31 -0.71 -10.27
N LEU A 240 15.88 -1.83 -10.83
CA LEU A 240 14.67 -2.53 -10.47
C LEU A 240 15.00 -3.89 -9.87
N GLN A 241 14.50 -4.13 -8.66
CA GLN A 241 14.64 -5.36 -7.92
C GLN A 241 13.52 -6.32 -8.30
N TYR A 242 13.88 -7.48 -8.88
CA TYR A 242 12.94 -8.54 -9.26
C TYR A 242 12.77 -9.55 -8.13
N ASP A 243 13.85 -9.89 -7.45
CA ASP A 243 13.87 -10.64 -6.21
C ASP A 243 15.01 -10.16 -5.28
N GLU A 244 15.33 -10.86 -4.20
CA GLU A 244 16.37 -10.42 -3.27
C GLU A 244 17.82 -10.51 -3.83
N ASP A 245 18.02 -11.23 -4.94
CA ASP A 245 19.31 -11.52 -5.56
C ASP A 245 19.40 -11.08 -7.05
N ASP A 246 18.26 -10.84 -7.73
CA ASP A 246 18.14 -10.35 -9.13
C ASP A 246 17.76 -8.86 -9.19
N GLU A 247 18.66 -8.08 -9.77
CA GLU A 247 18.49 -6.66 -10.03
C GLU A 247 18.82 -6.34 -11.48
N ARG A 248 17.93 -5.57 -12.11
CA ARG A 248 18.07 -5.19 -13.52
C ARG A 248 17.99 -3.69 -13.67
N ARG A 249 18.71 -3.14 -14.64
CA ARG A 249 18.61 -1.73 -15.00
C ARG A 249 17.56 -1.58 -16.09
N ILE A 250 16.54 -0.79 -15.82
CA ILE A 250 15.47 -0.50 -16.78
C ILE A 250 15.40 0.99 -17.06
N GLU A 251 14.86 1.34 -18.22
CA GLU A 251 14.50 2.72 -18.54
C GLU A 251 13.15 3.02 -17.92
N ALA A 252 13.09 4.11 -17.15
CA ALA A 252 11.88 4.50 -16.43
C ALA A 252 11.68 6.01 -16.56
N PRO A 253 10.43 6.48 -16.75
CA PRO A 253 10.14 7.90 -16.93
C PRO A 253 10.46 8.75 -15.69
N ASP A 254 10.38 8.14 -14.50
CA ASP A 254 10.73 8.78 -13.23
C ASP A 254 11.53 7.83 -12.33
N PRO A 255 12.85 7.69 -12.56
CA PRO A 255 13.72 6.78 -11.80
C PRO A 255 13.63 6.97 -10.29
N ALA A 256 13.49 8.22 -9.83
CA ALA A 256 13.44 8.55 -8.41
C ALA A 256 12.15 8.00 -7.77
N MET A 257 11.03 8.05 -8.48
CA MET A 257 9.77 7.49 -8.00
C MET A 257 9.76 5.97 -7.93
N TYR A 258 10.33 5.28 -8.92
CA TYR A 258 10.44 3.83 -8.88
C TYR A 258 11.36 3.38 -7.75
N SER A 259 12.48 4.07 -7.54
CA SER A 259 13.34 3.84 -6.37
C SER A 259 12.59 4.08 -5.06
N TYR A 260 11.77 5.13 -4.97
CA TYR A 260 10.97 5.41 -3.78
C TYR A 260 9.95 4.31 -3.47
N TRP A 261 9.25 3.81 -4.50
CA TRP A 261 8.31 2.70 -4.35
C TRP A 261 9.02 1.43 -3.90
N GLN A 262 10.15 1.08 -4.51
CA GLN A 262 10.93 -0.10 -4.12
C GLN A 262 11.39 -0.02 -2.66
N LEU A 263 11.80 1.15 -2.19
CA LEU A 263 12.19 1.34 -0.79
C LEU A 263 10.99 1.17 0.17
N CYS A 264 9.79 1.63 -0.22
CA CYS A 264 8.58 1.38 0.55
C CYS A 264 8.22 -0.12 0.57
N LEU A 265 8.28 -0.77 -0.59
CA LEU A 265 8.01 -2.20 -0.74
C LEU A 265 9.00 -3.05 0.05
N PHE A 266 10.29 -2.70 0.05
CA PHE A 266 11.31 -3.35 0.88
C PHE A 266 10.90 -3.42 2.35
N LEU A 267 10.40 -2.30 2.90
CA LEU A 267 9.90 -2.25 4.28
C LEU A 267 8.64 -3.09 4.48
N PHE A 268 7.72 -3.13 3.51
CA PHE A 268 6.58 -4.04 3.58
C PHE A 268 7.02 -5.51 3.61
N ARG A 269 7.99 -5.91 2.79
CA ARG A 269 8.53 -7.29 2.77
C ARG A 269 9.17 -7.69 4.09
N HIS A 270 9.94 -6.76 4.65
CA HIS A 270 10.73 -7.01 5.86
C HIS A 270 9.93 -6.76 7.13
N GLN A 271 8.63 -6.43 7.06
CA GLN A 271 7.83 -6.11 8.23
C GLN A 271 7.70 -7.32 9.19
N ARG A 272 8.61 -7.46 10.16
CA ARG A 272 8.47 -8.41 11.29
C ARG A 272 7.51 -7.80 12.32
N GLY A 273 6.51 -8.54 12.78
CA GLY A 273 5.50 -8.05 13.75
C GLY A 273 6.04 -7.37 15.03
N ASP A 274 7.34 -7.52 15.31
CA ASP A 274 8.05 -6.98 16.47
C ASP A 274 8.86 -5.69 16.20
N TRP A 275 8.36 -4.80 15.35
CA TRP A 275 8.93 -3.45 15.20
C TRP A 275 8.66 -2.59 16.44
N LYS A 276 9.27 -2.91 17.58
CA LYS A 276 9.30 -2.01 18.72
C LYS A 276 9.88 -0.68 18.22
N PRO A 277 9.22 0.47 18.46
CA PRO A 277 9.86 1.75 18.29
C PRO A 277 11.16 1.67 19.07
N LEU A 278 12.29 2.04 18.46
CA LEU A 278 13.52 2.20 19.23
C LEU A 278 13.15 3.20 20.32
N LYS A 279 13.02 2.73 21.57
CA LYS A 279 12.67 3.60 22.69
C LYS A 279 13.66 4.73 22.57
N LYS A 280 13.18 5.98 22.46
CA LYS A 280 14.07 7.13 22.54
C LYS A 280 14.79 6.97 23.86
N ALA A 281 16.02 6.49 23.80
CA ALA A 281 16.84 6.28 24.96
C ALA A 281 17.18 7.67 25.45
N ARG A 282 16.28 8.22 26.28
CA ARG A 282 16.59 9.34 27.15
C ARG A 282 17.72 8.80 28.02
N ASN A 283 18.95 9.14 27.65
CA ASN A 283 20.20 8.90 28.38
C ASN A 283 20.86 7.52 28.19
N GLN A 284 20.86 6.95 26.99
CA GLN A 284 21.86 5.93 26.66
C GLN A 284 22.86 6.52 25.66
N HIS A 285 24.14 6.20 25.89
CA HIS A 285 25.24 6.47 24.96
C HIS A 285 24.79 6.19 23.51
N PRO A 286 25.30 6.95 22.52
CA PRO A 286 25.02 6.67 21.11
C PRO A 286 25.20 5.17 20.88
N LEU A 287 24.13 4.48 20.46
CA LEU A 287 24.20 3.08 20.08
C LEU A 287 25.35 2.95 19.09
N LEU A 288 26.45 2.31 19.49
CA LEU A 288 27.58 2.07 18.58
C LEU A 288 27.12 1.25 17.36
N GLU A 289 26.06 0.46 17.53
CA GLU A 289 25.54 -0.46 16.52
C GLU A 289 24.07 -0.21 16.22
N HIS A 290 23.75 -0.21 14.93
CA HIS A 290 22.40 -0.03 14.44
C HIS A 290 21.76 -1.38 14.13
N PRO A 291 20.44 -1.53 14.31
CA PRO A 291 19.80 -2.82 14.09
C PRO A 291 19.92 -3.25 12.61
N GLU A 292 20.08 -4.55 12.39
CA GLU A 292 20.27 -5.21 11.08
C GLU A 292 19.37 -4.63 9.98
N TRP A 293 18.07 -4.53 10.25
CA TRP A 293 17.10 -4.04 9.28
C TRP A 293 17.36 -2.60 8.81
N LEU A 294 17.90 -1.73 9.68
CA LEU A 294 18.17 -0.33 9.37
C LEU A 294 19.42 -0.22 8.51
N ILE A 295 20.42 -1.06 8.78
CA ILE A 295 21.62 -1.20 7.96
C ILE A 295 21.22 -1.72 6.57
N ASN A 296 20.41 -2.79 6.50
CA ASN A 296 19.88 -3.35 5.25
C ASN A 296 19.03 -2.33 4.46
N LEU A 297 18.16 -1.58 5.15
CA LEU A 297 17.40 -0.49 4.54
C LEU A 297 18.33 0.58 3.94
N SER A 298 19.42 0.91 4.62
CA SER A 298 20.38 1.92 4.16
C SER A 298 21.18 1.45 2.95
N HIS A 299 21.62 0.18 2.95
CA HIS A 299 22.24 -0.44 1.78
C HIS A 299 21.29 -0.44 0.58
N CYS A 300 20.02 -0.81 0.81
CA CYS A 300 18.98 -0.74 -0.22
C CYS A 300 18.77 0.71 -0.72
N ALA A 301 18.65 1.69 0.18
CA ALA A 301 18.46 3.09 -0.18
C ALA A 301 19.63 3.63 -1.02
N ARG A 302 20.87 3.35 -0.62
CA ARG A 302 22.08 3.74 -1.35
C ARG A 302 22.13 3.09 -2.74
N ARG A 303 21.82 1.80 -2.82
CA ARG A 303 21.77 1.04 -4.09
C ARG A 303 20.72 1.59 -5.05
N LEU A 304 19.59 2.05 -4.53
CA LEU A 304 18.51 2.67 -5.29
C LEU A 304 18.79 4.14 -5.68
N GLY A 305 19.90 4.74 -5.21
CA GLY A 305 20.33 6.10 -5.58
C GLY A 305 19.98 7.20 -4.57
N PHE A 306 19.50 6.86 -3.37
CA PHE A 306 19.24 7.83 -2.31
C PHE A 306 20.46 8.07 -1.44
N GLU A 307 20.64 9.31 -1.01
CA GLU A 307 21.80 9.69 -0.23
C GLU A 307 21.52 10.62 0.94
N SER A 308 22.14 10.30 2.07
CA SER A 308 22.18 11.17 3.24
C SER A 308 23.43 10.84 4.06
N ASP A 309 23.85 11.76 4.93
CA ASP A 309 24.94 11.49 5.87
C ASP A 309 24.63 10.26 6.73
N ARG A 310 23.35 10.10 7.08
CA ARG A 310 22.88 8.97 7.88
C ARG A 310 22.94 7.66 7.11
N ILE A 311 22.53 7.65 5.84
CA ILE A 311 22.67 6.48 4.95
C ILE A 311 24.15 6.10 4.83
N SER A 312 25.02 7.08 4.64
CA SER A 312 26.47 6.85 4.50
C SER A 312 27.06 6.21 5.76
N ILE A 313 26.75 6.74 6.94
CA ILE A 313 27.18 6.16 8.24
C ILE A 313 26.67 4.73 8.40
N LEU A 314 25.40 4.48 8.12
CA LEU A 314 24.78 3.17 8.27
C LEU A 314 25.38 2.13 7.33
N CYS A 315 25.74 2.55 6.11
CA CYS A 315 26.35 1.69 5.11
C CYS A 315 27.79 1.25 5.42
N HIS A 316 28.44 1.81 6.43
CA HIS A 316 29.75 1.34 6.91
C HIS A 316 29.65 0.17 7.88
N GLN A 317 28.45 -0.18 8.34
CA GLN A 317 28.22 -1.32 9.22
C GLN A 317 27.84 -2.57 8.43
N ASP A 318 28.22 -3.73 8.95
CA ASP A 318 27.79 -5.04 8.45
C ASP A 318 26.48 -5.43 9.17
N PRO A 319 25.39 -5.69 8.41
CA PRO A 319 24.08 -6.02 8.98
C PRO A 319 24.09 -7.32 9.78
N ASP A 320 24.75 -8.36 9.27
CA ASP A 320 24.77 -9.70 9.87
C ASP A 320 25.59 -9.69 11.16
N LEU A 321 26.77 -9.04 11.14
CA LEU A 321 27.57 -8.86 12.36
C LEU A 321 26.81 -8.08 13.43
N SER A 322 26.08 -7.02 13.05
CA SER A 322 25.28 -6.25 13.99
C SER A 322 24.16 -7.08 14.63
N GLN A 323 23.47 -7.92 13.84
CA GLN A 323 22.47 -8.85 14.36
C GLN A 323 23.08 -9.85 15.33
N ILE A 324 24.20 -10.48 14.95
CA ILE A 324 24.89 -11.48 15.76
C ILE A 324 25.32 -10.88 17.09
N ARG A 325 25.93 -9.69 17.08
CA ARG A 325 26.34 -9.00 18.31
C ARG A 325 25.15 -8.64 19.18
N THR A 326 24.03 -8.22 18.59
CA THR A 326 22.79 -7.95 19.31
C THR A 326 22.27 -9.21 20.00
N HIS A 327 22.17 -10.33 19.26
CA HIS A 327 21.74 -11.62 19.81
C HIS A 327 22.69 -12.13 20.90
N MET A 328 24.02 -12.00 20.72
CA MET A 328 25.00 -12.40 21.72
C MET A 328 24.82 -11.63 23.04
N ARG A 329 24.52 -10.32 22.97
CA ARG A 329 24.22 -9.51 24.17
C ARG A 329 22.89 -9.88 24.83
N GLU A 330 21.92 -10.38 24.07
CA GLU A 330 20.66 -10.89 24.61
C GLU A 330 20.83 -12.26 25.28
N GLU A 331 21.61 -13.17 24.67
CA GLU A 331 21.95 -14.49 25.23
C GLU A 331 22.83 -14.39 26.47
N LYS A 332 23.78 -13.45 26.46
CA LYS A 332 24.75 -13.20 27.53
C LYS A 332 24.76 -11.71 27.89
N PRO A 333 23.80 -11.24 28.71
CA PRO A 333 23.73 -9.85 29.14
C PRO A 333 24.98 -9.41 29.89
N SER A 334 25.48 -8.22 29.57
CA SER A 334 26.67 -7.64 30.22
C SER A 334 26.49 -7.38 31.72
N SER A 335 25.26 -7.43 32.23
CA SER A 335 24.98 -7.37 33.66
C SER A 335 25.46 -8.62 34.42
N HIS A 336 25.55 -9.77 33.75
CA HIS A 336 25.87 -11.06 34.36
C HIS A 336 27.15 -11.70 33.83
N TYR A 337 27.67 -11.20 32.70
CA TYR A 337 28.82 -11.77 32.01
C TYR A 337 29.79 -10.67 31.58
N SER A 338 31.08 -10.90 31.76
CA SER A 338 32.15 -10.04 31.26
C SER A 338 33.01 -10.80 30.25
N VAL A 339 33.35 -10.14 29.15
CA VAL A 339 34.22 -10.65 28.09
C VAL A 339 35.03 -9.48 27.54
N SER A 340 36.26 -9.73 27.10
CA SER A 340 37.04 -8.68 26.43
C SER A 340 36.39 -8.31 25.10
N LEU A 341 36.61 -7.08 24.62
CA LEU A 341 36.05 -6.62 23.35
C LEU A 341 36.56 -7.47 22.17
N GLU A 342 37.84 -7.85 22.20
CA GLU A 342 38.49 -8.65 21.16
C GLU A 342 37.92 -10.06 21.07
N GLU A 343 37.73 -10.74 22.21
CA GLU A 343 37.12 -12.09 22.23
C GLU A 343 35.66 -12.05 21.80
N PHE A 344 34.91 -11.01 22.21
CA PHE A 344 33.52 -10.82 21.79
C PHE A 344 33.42 -10.63 20.27
N ASP A 345 34.29 -9.80 19.69
CA ASP A 345 34.31 -9.59 18.26
C ASP A 345 34.77 -10.83 17.50
N LEU A 346 35.77 -11.57 17.99
CA LEU A 346 36.22 -12.81 17.37
C LEU A 346 35.11 -13.88 17.32
N GLU A 347 34.36 -14.04 18.41
CA GLU A 347 33.20 -14.95 18.46
C GLU A 347 32.09 -14.49 17.51
N ALA A 348 31.82 -13.18 17.41
CA ALA A 348 30.82 -12.66 16.49
C ALA A 348 31.18 -12.98 15.02
N HIS A 349 32.43 -12.79 14.61
CA HIS A 349 32.90 -13.16 13.27
C HIS A 349 32.86 -14.67 13.04
N THR A 350 33.19 -15.47 14.05
CA THR A 350 33.09 -16.94 13.98
C THR A 350 31.65 -17.40 13.76
N ARG A 351 30.69 -16.78 14.45
CA ARG A 351 29.25 -17.06 14.24
C ARG A 351 28.79 -16.62 12.84
N GLN A 352 29.26 -15.48 12.33
CA GLN A 352 28.92 -15.01 10.98
C GLN A 352 29.38 -16.02 9.92
N GLN A 353 30.63 -16.47 9.99
CA GLN A 353 31.17 -17.47 9.07
C GLN A 353 30.36 -18.77 9.10
N ARG A 354 29.95 -19.21 10.29
CA ARG A 354 29.12 -20.42 10.44
C ARG A 354 27.70 -20.22 9.93
N GLN A 355 27.14 -19.02 9.98
CA GLN A 355 25.82 -18.73 9.43
C GLN A 355 25.82 -18.63 7.90
N ALA A 356 26.96 -18.41 7.26
CA ALA A 356 27.07 -18.37 5.79
C ALA A 356 26.65 -19.69 5.09
N ILE A 357 26.51 -20.79 5.83
CA ILE A 357 25.98 -22.06 5.30
C ILE A 357 24.49 -21.98 4.95
N PHE A 358 23.74 -21.04 5.56
CA PHE A 358 22.31 -20.90 5.33
C PHE A 358 22.07 -20.14 4.03
N LYS A 359 21.52 -20.85 3.04
CA LYS A 359 21.09 -20.25 1.78
C LYS A 359 19.66 -19.73 1.89
N ARG A 360 19.39 -18.61 1.22
CA ARG A 360 18.03 -18.10 1.05
C ARG A 360 17.19 -19.14 0.33
N ARG A 361 15.92 -19.29 0.74
CA ARG A 361 14.96 -20.12 0.01
C ARG A 361 14.55 -19.37 -1.26
N ALA A 362 14.45 -20.09 -2.36
CA ALA A 362 13.83 -19.57 -3.58
C ALA A 362 12.43 -19.03 -3.26
N LEU A 363 12.09 -17.88 -3.84
CA LEU A 363 10.76 -17.32 -3.69
C LEU A 363 9.73 -18.25 -4.36
N PRO A 364 8.54 -18.42 -3.77
CA PRO A 364 7.42 -19.01 -4.50
C PRO A 364 7.08 -18.12 -5.72
N PRO A 365 6.41 -18.68 -6.75
CA PRO A 365 5.94 -17.91 -7.89
C PRO A 365 5.09 -16.71 -7.46
N THR A 366 5.02 -15.68 -8.31
CA THR A 366 4.24 -14.45 -8.07
C THR A 366 2.88 -14.80 -7.49
N PRO A 367 2.53 -14.29 -6.29
CA PRO A 367 1.26 -14.62 -5.68
C PRO A 367 0.10 -14.16 -6.58
N LEU A 368 -0.94 -14.97 -6.68
CA LEU A 368 -2.10 -14.65 -7.50
C LEU A 368 -2.91 -13.50 -6.89
N MET A 369 -3.45 -12.61 -7.72
CA MET A 369 -4.42 -11.59 -7.30
C MET A 369 -5.70 -12.24 -6.78
N THR A 370 -6.12 -13.32 -7.43
CA THR A 370 -7.42 -13.95 -7.24
C THR A 370 -7.27 -15.47 -7.18
N THR A 371 -8.24 -16.14 -6.55
CA THR A 371 -8.28 -17.60 -6.41
C THR A 371 -9.67 -18.11 -6.73
N ASP A 372 -9.74 -19.38 -7.14
CA ASP A 372 -10.98 -20.10 -7.43
C ASP A 372 -11.66 -20.63 -6.15
N THR A 373 -10.94 -20.66 -5.03
CA THR A 373 -11.44 -21.18 -3.75
C THR A 373 -11.91 -20.10 -2.80
N SER A 374 -13.00 -20.35 -2.06
CA SER A 374 -13.48 -19.45 -1.00
C SER A 374 -12.60 -19.43 0.27
N THR A 375 -11.68 -20.38 0.39
CA THR A 375 -10.75 -20.47 1.52
C THR A 375 -9.70 -19.36 1.41
N LEU A 376 -9.81 -18.40 2.34
CA LEU A 376 -8.72 -17.49 2.73
C LEU A 376 -7.53 -18.36 3.14
N SER A 377 -6.66 -18.68 2.17
CA SER A 377 -5.48 -19.52 2.39
C SER A 377 -4.62 -18.87 3.48
N GLY A 378 -4.63 -19.49 4.66
CA GLY A 378 -4.24 -18.87 5.90
C GLY A 378 -2.82 -18.32 5.92
N LYS A 379 -2.62 -17.19 6.61
CA LYS A 379 -1.32 -16.60 7.06
C LYS A 379 -0.11 -16.91 6.17
N ILE A 380 -0.26 -16.92 4.85
CA ILE A 380 0.91 -16.83 3.97
C ILE A 380 1.52 -15.49 4.30
N ARG A 381 2.84 -15.43 4.51
CA ARG A 381 3.56 -14.17 4.66
C ARG A 381 3.49 -13.44 3.32
N THR A 382 2.33 -12.82 3.05
CA THR A 382 1.92 -12.19 1.79
C THR A 382 2.89 -11.12 1.32
N HIS A 383 3.78 -10.68 2.20
CA HIS A 383 4.71 -9.61 1.92
C HIS A 383 6.01 -10.07 1.26
N ILE A 384 6.42 -11.34 1.31
CA ILE A 384 7.78 -11.74 0.86
C ILE A 384 7.99 -11.49 -0.64
N GLY A 385 6.95 -11.61 -1.46
CA GLY A 385 6.99 -11.38 -2.91
C GLY A 385 6.64 -9.97 -3.38
N LEU A 386 6.55 -8.97 -2.49
CA LEU A 386 6.18 -7.59 -2.89
C LEU A 386 7.35 -6.87 -3.57
N PHE A 387 7.59 -7.20 -4.83
CA PHE A 387 8.47 -6.48 -5.75
C PHE A 387 7.62 -5.76 -6.81
N LEU A 388 8.14 -4.67 -7.39
CA LEU A 388 7.42 -3.94 -8.44
C LEU A 388 7.04 -4.85 -9.63
N PRO A 389 7.95 -5.67 -10.19
CA PRO A 389 7.61 -6.63 -11.25
C PRO A 389 6.51 -7.61 -10.86
N ALA A 390 6.52 -8.10 -9.62
CA ALA A 390 5.50 -9.01 -9.10
C ALA A 390 4.14 -8.32 -9.02
N ILE A 391 4.10 -7.04 -8.62
CA ILE A 391 2.89 -6.23 -8.61
C ILE A 391 2.36 -5.99 -10.03
N TRP A 392 3.23 -5.67 -11.00
CA TRP A 392 2.80 -5.50 -12.40
C TRP A 392 2.25 -6.79 -12.98
N SER A 393 2.98 -7.89 -12.82
CA SER A 393 2.52 -9.21 -13.26
C SER A 393 1.21 -9.60 -12.59
N ALA A 394 1.00 -9.21 -11.32
CA ALA A 394 -0.27 -9.43 -10.62
C ALA A 394 -1.41 -8.58 -11.22
N LEU A 395 -1.17 -7.31 -11.51
CA LEU A 395 -2.15 -6.39 -12.11
C LEU A 395 -2.52 -6.74 -13.57
N GLU A 396 -1.77 -7.63 -14.22
CA GLU A 396 -2.09 -8.16 -15.55
C GLU A 396 -2.90 -9.47 -15.49
N GLN A 397 -3.12 -10.04 -14.31
CA GLN A 397 -3.85 -11.31 -14.16
C GLN A 397 -5.34 -11.14 -14.41
N GLU A 398 -5.96 -12.22 -14.90
CA GLU A 398 -7.41 -12.29 -15.05
C GLU A 398 -8.12 -12.37 -13.69
N ALA A 399 -9.29 -11.75 -13.63
CA ALA A 399 -10.19 -11.83 -12.48
C ALA A 399 -10.72 -13.27 -12.30
N ARG A 400 -10.81 -13.74 -11.05
CA ARG A 400 -11.33 -15.08 -10.71
C ARG A 400 -12.40 -15.00 -9.64
N TYR A 401 -12.64 -16.10 -8.91
CA TYR A 401 -13.72 -16.19 -7.93
C TYR A 401 -13.59 -15.19 -6.77
N ALA A 402 -12.47 -15.20 -6.05
CA ALA A 402 -12.27 -14.36 -4.87
C ALA A 402 -10.89 -13.70 -4.86
N LEU A 403 -10.78 -12.52 -4.24
CA LEU A 403 -9.52 -11.81 -4.03
C LEU A 403 -8.65 -12.51 -2.98
N THR A 404 -7.35 -12.65 -3.23
CA THR A 404 -6.40 -13.17 -2.24
C THR A 404 -5.95 -12.08 -1.26
N ASP A 405 -5.33 -12.46 -0.15
CA ASP A 405 -4.73 -11.49 0.78
C ASP A 405 -3.62 -10.66 0.11
N PHE A 406 -2.88 -11.25 -0.82
CA PHE A 406 -1.90 -10.52 -1.63
C PHE A 406 -2.58 -9.53 -2.58
N GLY A 407 -3.59 -9.97 -3.32
CA GLY A 407 -4.35 -9.11 -4.23
C GLY A 407 -5.00 -7.94 -3.50
N ARG A 408 -5.56 -8.19 -2.30
CA ARG A 408 -6.10 -7.13 -1.44
C ARG A 408 -5.03 -6.12 -1.05
N LEU A 409 -3.85 -6.57 -0.65
CA LEU A 409 -2.75 -5.68 -0.32
C LEU A 409 -2.29 -4.87 -1.54
N VAL A 410 -2.18 -5.49 -2.72
CA VAL A 410 -1.85 -4.78 -3.96
C VAL A 410 -2.85 -3.67 -4.24
N LEU A 411 -4.16 -3.95 -4.18
CA LEU A 411 -5.19 -2.93 -4.38
C LEU A 411 -5.12 -1.81 -3.35
N ILE A 412 -4.88 -2.13 -2.07
CA ILE A 412 -4.64 -1.13 -1.03
C ILE A 412 -3.42 -0.26 -1.38
N LEU A 413 -2.31 -0.87 -1.80
CA LEU A 413 -1.11 -0.12 -2.18
C LEU A 413 -1.35 0.78 -3.40
N THR A 414 -2.07 0.31 -4.43
CA THR A 414 -2.42 1.14 -5.60
C THR A 414 -3.29 2.36 -5.22
N SER A 415 -4.15 2.23 -4.21
CA SER A 415 -4.96 3.36 -3.72
C SER A 415 -4.12 4.48 -3.07
N PHE A 416 -2.95 4.15 -2.51
CA PHE A 416 -2.04 5.11 -1.90
C PHE A 416 -0.96 5.61 -2.86
N PHE A 417 -0.29 4.69 -3.56
CA PHE A 417 0.85 5.00 -4.40
C PHE A 417 0.47 5.38 -5.84
N GLY A 418 -0.79 5.15 -6.22
CA GLY A 418 -1.26 5.26 -7.61
C GLY A 418 -0.91 4.00 -8.40
N ASP A 419 -1.04 4.09 -9.72
CA ASP A 419 -0.62 3.02 -10.61
C ASP A 419 0.90 2.87 -10.54
N PHE A 420 1.38 1.68 -10.16
CA PHE A 420 2.79 1.38 -9.91
C PHE A 420 3.70 1.38 -11.16
N GLY A 421 3.25 1.87 -12.32
CA GLY A 421 3.97 1.66 -13.58
C GLY A 421 3.66 2.67 -14.69
N PRO A 422 4.40 2.57 -15.81
CA PRO A 422 4.25 3.47 -16.93
C PRO A 422 2.97 3.08 -17.66
N ARG A 423 2.11 4.06 -17.99
CA ARG A 423 1.04 3.79 -18.96
C ARG A 423 1.73 3.37 -20.25
N HIS A 424 1.68 2.09 -20.59
CA HIS A 424 1.94 1.66 -21.95
C HIS A 424 0.90 2.36 -22.82
N THR A 425 1.32 3.43 -23.49
CA THR A 425 0.71 3.82 -24.74
C THR A 425 0.90 2.60 -25.63
N PRO A 426 -0.17 2.00 -26.19
CA PRO A 426 0.03 1.02 -27.23
C PRO A 426 0.80 1.76 -28.32
N LEU A 427 1.99 1.26 -28.65
CA LEU A 427 2.72 1.67 -29.86
C LEU A 427 1.70 1.68 -30.98
N ALA A 428 1.31 2.88 -31.40
CA ALA A 428 0.56 3.07 -32.61
C ALA A 428 1.40 2.39 -33.69
N ARG A 429 0.77 1.44 -34.40
CA ARG A 429 1.28 1.00 -35.69
C ARG A 429 1.40 2.26 -36.53
N GLU A 430 2.62 2.75 -36.68
CA GLU A 430 2.96 3.67 -37.76
C GLU A 430 2.85 2.86 -39.05
N GLU A 431 1.69 2.95 -39.70
CA GLU A 431 1.63 2.77 -41.15
C GLU A 431 2.36 3.96 -41.79
N PRO A 432 3.35 3.74 -42.67
CA PRO A 432 3.94 4.84 -43.40
C PRO A 432 3.01 5.20 -44.57
N GLU A 433 2.24 6.28 -44.40
CA GLU A 433 1.71 7.04 -45.53
C GLU A 433 2.90 7.61 -46.31
N THR A 434 3.12 7.11 -47.52
CA THR A 434 4.07 7.70 -48.47
C THR A 434 3.30 8.16 -49.70
N GLU A 435 3.00 9.46 -49.75
CA GLU A 435 2.62 10.14 -50.99
C GLU A 435 3.90 10.56 -51.74
N VAL A 436 4.20 9.93 -52.89
CA VAL A 436 4.88 10.61 -54.01
C VAL A 436 4.32 10.08 -55.33
N SER A 437 3.98 11.03 -56.21
CA SER A 437 3.38 10.85 -57.53
C SER A 437 4.30 10.21 -58.59
N ASN A 438 3.69 9.31 -59.37
CA ASN A 438 3.73 9.11 -60.84
C ASN A 438 5.00 8.77 -61.65
N GLN A 439 4.84 7.64 -62.39
CA GLN A 439 5.21 7.33 -63.79
C GLN A 439 6.63 6.81 -64.13
N GLN A 440 6.77 5.49 -64.37
CA GLN A 440 6.97 4.86 -65.71
C GLN A 440 7.37 3.36 -65.65
N LEU A 441 6.47 2.50 -66.15
CA LEU A 441 6.64 1.33 -67.04
C LEU A 441 8.01 0.60 -67.16
N LEU A 442 8.10 -0.68 -66.75
CA LEU A 442 8.20 -1.90 -67.60
C LEU A 442 8.78 -3.16 -66.90
N LEU A 443 8.09 -4.29 -67.14
CA LEU A 443 8.55 -5.70 -67.26
C LEU A 443 8.78 -6.60 -66.01
N LEU A 444 7.87 -7.59 -65.90
CA LEU A 444 7.95 -8.94 -65.28
C LEU A 444 9.13 -9.79 -65.82
N PRO A 445 9.53 -10.97 -65.24
CA PRO A 445 8.64 -11.97 -64.61
C PRO A 445 9.14 -12.84 -63.41
N ARG A 446 8.14 -13.39 -62.71
CA ARG A 446 7.98 -14.73 -62.05
C ARG A 446 9.18 -15.53 -61.52
N ALA A 447 9.05 -16.00 -60.27
CA ALA A 447 9.12 -17.42 -59.84
C ALA A 447 8.72 -17.55 -58.35
N SER A 448 7.56 -18.12 -58.02
CA SER A 448 7.34 -19.47 -57.44
C SER A 448 7.44 -19.58 -55.89
N ASN A 449 6.28 -19.64 -55.23
CA ASN A 449 6.07 -20.26 -53.91
C ASN A 449 6.38 -21.77 -53.99
N PRO A 450 6.64 -22.46 -52.86
CA PRO A 450 5.51 -23.06 -52.11
C PRO A 450 5.66 -23.05 -50.58
N THR A 451 4.53 -22.90 -49.89
CA THR A 451 4.30 -23.42 -48.54
C THR A 451 4.11 -24.94 -48.58
N PRO A 452 4.21 -25.66 -47.44
CA PRO A 452 2.95 -26.19 -46.89
C PRO A 452 2.87 -26.32 -45.34
N ARG A 453 1.63 -26.12 -44.84
CA ARG A 453 0.80 -26.95 -43.92
C ARG A 453 1.50 -27.62 -42.72
N SER A 454 1.11 -27.31 -41.47
CA SER A 454 -0.07 -27.83 -40.73
C SER A 454 -0.10 -29.36 -40.60
N LEU A 455 -0.04 -29.88 -39.37
CA LEU A 455 -0.92 -30.94 -38.82
C LEU A 455 -0.65 -31.17 -37.32
N SER A 456 -1.68 -31.68 -36.66
CA SER A 456 -1.92 -31.81 -35.22
C SER A 456 -1.81 -33.27 -34.71
N VAL A 457 -2.04 -33.43 -33.38
CA VAL A 457 -2.67 -34.58 -32.67
C VAL A 457 -1.75 -35.64 -32.04
N TYR A 458 -1.90 -35.75 -30.70
CA TYR A 458 -1.79 -36.88 -29.75
C TYR A 458 -0.99 -38.14 -30.11
N SER A 459 -0.18 -38.62 -29.15
CA SER A 459 -0.22 -40.01 -28.61
C SER A 459 0.66 -40.18 -27.35
N LEU A 460 0.07 -40.76 -26.31
CA LEU A 460 0.72 -41.42 -25.15
C LEU A 460 1.38 -42.75 -25.59
N PRO A 461 2.22 -43.37 -24.75
CA PRO A 461 1.86 -44.72 -24.30
C PRO A 461 2.14 -45.06 -22.83
N ASP A 462 1.55 -46.20 -22.46
CA ASP A 462 1.22 -46.79 -21.16
C ASP A 462 2.36 -47.34 -20.25
N ALA A 463 2.13 -47.15 -18.95
CA ALA A 463 2.02 -48.10 -17.83
C ALA A 463 2.89 -49.40 -17.69
N SER A 464 3.59 -49.42 -16.53
CA SER A 464 3.60 -50.48 -15.48
C SER A 464 4.53 -51.72 -15.60
N PRO A 465 4.76 -52.51 -14.52
CA PRO A 465 5.08 -52.15 -13.12
C PRO A 465 6.20 -53.07 -12.52
N ALA A 466 6.89 -52.65 -11.44
CA ALA A 466 7.57 -53.60 -10.53
C ALA A 466 7.92 -52.98 -9.16
N GLU A 467 7.31 -53.52 -8.11
CA GLU A 467 7.74 -53.58 -6.70
C GLU A 467 7.47 -55.04 -6.24
N PRO A 468 7.89 -55.54 -5.05
CA PRO A 468 8.51 -54.88 -3.88
C PRO A 468 9.70 -55.68 -3.26
N VAL A 469 10.47 -55.09 -2.33
CA VAL A 469 10.97 -55.80 -1.11
C VAL A 469 11.28 -54.77 0.00
N PHE A 470 10.65 -54.97 1.15
CA PHE A 470 10.93 -54.34 2.45
C PHE A 470 12.34 -54.67 2.99
N THR A 471 13.06 -53.70 3.55
CA THR A 471 13.83 -53.90 4.79
C THR A 471 13.98 -52.58 5.57
N SER A 472 13.85 -52.73 6.88
CA SER A 472 13.84 -51.70 7.91
C SER A 472 15.24 -51.28 8.34
N ARG A 473 15.44 -49.99 8.67
CA ARG A 473 16.08 -49.52 9.92
C ARG A 473 16.17 -47.98 9.99
N ASN A 474 15.56 -47.47 11.07
CA ASN A 474 15.93 -46.33 11.91
C ASN A 474 16.91 -45.28 11.35
N GLN A 475 16.46 -44.03 11.28
CA GLN A 475 17.09 -42.92 11.99
C GLN A 475 16.08 -41.79 12.24
N ASP A 476 16.09 -41.32 13.48
CA ASP A 476 15.09 -40.51 14.15
C ASP A 476 14.96 -39.09 13.59
N ILE A 477 13.72 -38.66 13.35
CA ILE A 477 13.34 -37.28 13.15
C ILE A 477 12.96 -36.71 14.53
N THR A 478 13.86 -35.94 15.15
CA THR A 478 13.56 -35.23 16.40
C THR A 478 12.74 -33.98 16.11
N PHE A 479 11.45 -34.03 16.42
CA PHE A 479 10.60 -32.85 16.53
C PHE A 479 10.89 -32.11 17.84
N TRP A 480 11.00 -30.78 17.77
CA TRP A 480 11.15 -29.93 18.93
C TRP A 480 9.94 -30.07 19.88
N HIS A 481 10.20 -30.52 21.10
CA HIS A 481 9.24 -30.56 22.19
C HIS A 481 8.78 -29.15 22.58
N LEU A 482 7.47 -28.89 22.46
CA LEU A 482 6.77 -27.83 23.18
C LEU A 482 6.64 -28.22 24.66
N PRO A 483 6.91 -27.31 25.63
CA PRO A 483 6.70 -27.61 27.04
C PRO A 483 5.22 -27.86 27.34
N ALA A 484 4.95 -29.02 27.93
CA ALA A 484 3.64 -29.41 28.40
C ALA A 484 3.20 -28.58 29.61
N SER A 485 1.93 -28.15 29.56
CA SER A 485 1.08 -27.69 30.67
C SER A 485 1.30 -26.28 31.23
N ARG A 486 0.34 -25.38 30.93
CA ARG A 486 -0.47 -24.73 31.97
C ARG A 486 -1.94 -24.78 31.56
N ARG A 487 -2.72 -25.42 32.41
CA ARG A 487 -4.16 -25.68 32.29
C ARG A 487 -4.93 -24.38 32.03
N MET A 488 -5.80 -24.42 31.02
CA MET A 488 -6.95 -23.55 30.87
C MET A 488 -8.17 -24.40 31.22
N ASP A 489 -8.77 -24.18 32.38
CA ASP A 489 -10.15 -24.60 32.62
C ASP A 489 -11.03 -23.35 32.59
N PRO A 490 -12.23 -23.42 31.99
CA PRO A 490 -13.11 -22.28 31.82
C PRO A 490 -13.97 -22.08 33.07
N THR A 491 -14.01 -20.85 33.59
CA THR A 491 -15.07 -20.43 34.51
C THR A 491 -15.95 -19.36 33.87
N ARG A 492 -17.25 -19.66 33.79
CA ARG A 492 -18.33 -18.74 33.44
C ARG A 492 -18.72 -17.86 34.64
N GLU A 493 -19.51 -16.83 34.32
CA GLU A 493 -20.23 -15.85 35.17
C GLU A 493 -19.37 -14.61 35.52
N TYR A 494 -19.69 -13.38 35.10
CA TYR A 494 -20.89 -12.60 35.40
C TYR A 494 -21.11 -11.41 34.44
N ARG A 495 -22.34 -10.88 34.47
CA ARG A 495 -22.87 -9.70 33.75
C ARG A 495 -22.23 -8.37 34.16
N CYS A 496 -22.10 -7.46 33.18
CA CYS A 496 -22.65 -6.11 33.21
C CYS A 496 -23.07 -5.73 31.80
#